data_AF-A0A8S3PNM5-F1
#
_entry.id   AF-A0A8S3PNM5-F1
#
_cell.length_a   1.000
_cell.length_b   1.000
_cell.length_c   1.000
_cell.angle_alpha   90.00
_cell.angle_beta   90.00
_cell.angle_gamma   90.00
#
_symmetry.space_group_name_H-M   'P 1'
#
loop_
_entity.id
_entity.type
_entity.pdbx_description
1 polymer ?
#
loop_
_entity_poly.entity_id
_entity_poly.type
_entity_poly.pdbx_seq_one_letter_code
_entity_poly.pdbx_strand_id
1 'polypeptide(L)'
;MLRKNRDKKLDCRGKDLCEFCISHQLRILNGRTLGDLNGNYTCYTPNGASVVDYSIVSESALDYILYFRVAEFVPTLSDCHCKIEWEMSAQFSANLRDDCIDHDLHTMPSRYMWSENSATVFQEALTSPSVLAKISDFMLKGHFTSKIDINEASVKLTNIFIEAAEQSLKKT
;
A
#
# COMPACT_ATOMS: atom_id res chain seq x y z
N MET A 1 -12.51 -15.36 -22.61
CA MET A 1 -13.76 -15.05 -21.90
C MET A 1 -14.04 -13.55 -21.96
N LEU A 2 -15.30 -13.14 -22.18
CA LEU A 2 -15.69 -11.72 -22.17
C LEU A 2 -15.67 -11.18 -20.73
N ARG A 3 -15.06 -10.01 -20.51
CA ARG A 3 -15.01 -9.36 -19.19
C ARG A 3 -16.40 -8.85 -18.81
N LYS A 4 -16.88 -9.19 -17.60
CA LYS A 4 -18.06 -8.54 -17.00
C LYS A 4 -17.64 -7.36 -16.14
N ASN A 5 -18.52 -6.38 -15.99
CA ASN A 5 -18.31 -5.26 -15.09
C ASN A 5 -19.66 -4.80 -14.57
N ARG A 6 -19.83 -4.63 -13.25
CA ARG A 6 -21.02 -4.00 -12.68
C ARG A 6 -21.04 -2.50 -12.94
N ASP A 7 -19.88 -1.85 -12.95
CA ASP A 7 -19.78 -0.47 -13.38
C ASP A 7 -19.96 -0.39 -14.91
N LYS A 8 -21.06 0.26 -15.31
CA LYS A 8 -21.45 0.44 -16.72
C LYS A 8 -21.02 1.79 -17.28
N LYS A 9 -20.48 2.69 -16.44
CA LYS A 9 -20.00 3.99 -16.89
C LYS A 9 -18.55 3.87 -17.29
N LEU A 10 -18.18 4.56 -18.37
CA LEU A 10 -16.81 4.63 -18.87
C LEU A 10 -16.48 6.10 -19.15
N ASP A 11 -15.53 6.65 -18.41
CA ASP A 11 -15.01 8.00 -18.65
C ASP A 11 -13.82 7.98 -19.63
N CYS A 12 -13.23 9.15 -19.90
CA CYS A 12 -12.06 9.25 -20.78
C CYS A 12 -10.88 8.41 -20.27
N ARG A 13 -10.59 8.46 -18.97
CA ARG A 13 -9.48 7.71 -18.35
C ARG A 13 -9.70 6.20 -18.45
N GLY A 14 -10.93 5.74 -18.31
CA GLY A 14 -11.30 4.34 -18.51
C GLY A 14 -11.08 3.88 -19.95
N LYS A 15 -11.33 4.74 -20.95
CA LYS A 15 -10.99 4.46 -22.35
C LYS A 15 -9.48 4.37 -22.54
N ASP A 16 -8.73 5.33 -22.02
CA ASP A 16 -7.27 5.36 -22.10
C ASP A 16 -6.66 4.10 -21.47
N LEU A 17 -7.16 3.66 -20.31
CA LEU A 17 -6.73 2.42 -19.67
C LEU A 17 -7.03 1.18 -20.52
N CYS A 18 -8.20 1.14 -21.18
CA CYS A 18 -8.55 0.05 -22.08
C CYS A 18 -7.62 0.02 -23.30
N GLU A 19 -7.35 1.18 -23.92
CA GLU A 19 -6.43 1.31 -25.04
C GLU A 19 -4.99 0.92 -24.64
N PHE A 20 -4.54 1.34 -23.46
CA PHE A 20 -3.26 0.92 -22.89
C PHE A 20 -3.19 -0.61 -22.74
N CYS A 21 -4.22 -1.23 -22.18
CA CYS A 21 -4.24 -2.68 -22.01
C CYS A 21 -4.27 -3.42 -23.35
N ILE A 22 -5.02 -2.92 -24.34
CA ILE A 22 -5.10 -3.53 -25.67
C ILE A 22 -3.75 -3.42 -26.39
N SER A 23 -3.13 -2.23 -26.38
CA SER A 23 -1.85 -1.98 -27.06
C SER A 23 -0.69 -2.78 -26.47
N HIS A 24 -0.71 -3.08 -25.17
CA HIS A 24 0.36 -3.80 -24.48
C HIS A 24 0.03 -5.27 -24.20
N GLN A 25 -1.02 -5.82 -24.82
CA GLN A 25 -1.45 -7.21 -24.62
C GLN A 25 -1.65 -7.56 -23.13
N LEU A 26 -2.22 -6.62 -22.38
CA LEU A 26 -2.57 -6.80 -20.98
C LEU A 26 -4.03 -7.23 -20.84
N ARG A 27 -4.34 -7.85 -19.70
CA ARG A 27 -5.65 -8.39 -19.38
C ARG A 27 -6.04 -7.94 -17.96
N ILE A 28 -7.17 -7.26 -17.87
CA ILE A 28 -7.80 -6.92 -16.58
C ILE A 28 -8.45 -8.18 -16.00
N LEU A 29 -8.12 -8.52 -14.76
CA LEU A 29 -8.65 -9.69 -14.04
C LEU A 29 -10.08 -9.47 -13.51
N ASN A 30 -10.39 -8.24 -13.07
CA ASN A 30 -11.72 -7.88 -12.57
C ASN A 30 -12.81 -8.23 -13.59
N GLY A 31 -13.75 -9.09 -13.21
CA GLY A 31 -14.81 -9.52 -14.11
C GLY A 31 -14.46 -10.62 -15.11
N ARG A 32 -13.25 -11.19 -15.05
CA ARG A 32 -12.74 -12.19 -16.02
C ARG A 32 -12.38 -13.52 -15.38
N THR A 33 -11.99 -13.52 -14.11
CA THR A 33 -11.43 -14.68 -13.41
C THR A 33 -12.45 -15.27 -12.43
N LEU A 34 -12.28 -16.56 -12.12
CA LEU A 34 -13.01 -17.22 -11.03
C LEU A 34 -12.83 -16.42 -9.73
N GLY A 35 -13.94 -16.21 -9.01
CA GLY A 35 -14.01 -15.36 -7.82
C GLY A 35 -14.61 -13.98 -8.07
N ASP A 36 -14.60 -13.49 -9.30
CA ASP A 36 -15.19 -12.19 -9.66
C ASP A 36 -15.89 -12.20 -11.03
N LEU A 37 -16.53 -13.31 -11.41
CA LEU A 37 -17.18 -13.45 -12.72
C LEU A 37 -18.29 -12.42 -12.99
N ASN A 38 -18.78 -11.72 -11.97
CA ASN A 38 -19.77 -10.66 -12.08
C ASN A 38 -19.16 -9.26 -12.21
N GLY A 39 -17.85 -9.10 -11.97
CA GLY A 39 -17.14 -7.82 -12.01
C GLY A 39 -17.61 -6.86 -10.93
N ASN A 40 -17.38 -7.23 -9.67
CA ASN A 40 -17.85 -6.48 -8.50
C ASN A 40 -17.21 -5.10 -8.39
N TYR A 41 -17.92 -4.17 -7.72
CA TYR A 41 -17.39 -2.85 -7.39
C TYR A 41 -16.22 -2.97 -6.43
N THR A 42 -15.19 -2.14 -6.63
CA THR A 42 -14.02 -2.07 -5.74
C THR A 42 -14.05 -0.86 -4.83
N CYS A 43 -14.96 0.09 -5.08
CA CYS A 43 -15.10 1.29 -4.28
C CYS A 43 -16.59 1.61 -4.05
N TYR A 44 -16.93 1.99 -2.82
CA TYR A 44 -18.25 2.39 -2.37
C TYR A 44 -18.16 3.75 -1.67
N THR A 45 -18.80 4.76 -2.25
CA THR A 45 -18.87 6.12 -1.73
C THR A 45 -20.33 6.48 -1.41
N PRO A 46 -20.59 7.56 -0.65
CA PRO A 46 -21.96 8.07 -0.46
C PRO A 46 -22.68 8.39 -1.78
N ASN A 47 -21.93 8.69 -2.85
CA ASN A 47 -22.47 9.03 -4.17
C ASN A 47 -22.61 7.83 -5.12
N GLY A 48 -22.37 6.61 -4.63
CA GLY A 48 -22.49 5.37 -5.40
C GLY A 48 -21.23 4.53 -5.39
N ALA A 49 -21.21 3.51 -6.25
CA ALA A 49 -20.14 2.53 -6.33
C ALA A 49 -19.49 2.52 -7.71
N SER A 50 -18.19 2.19 -7.76
CA SER A 50 -17.42 2.15 -9.00
C SER A 50 -16.33 1.07 -8.95
N VAL A 51 -15.82 0.70 -10.12
CA VAL A 51 -14.62 -0.14 -10.25
C VAL A 51 -13.46 0.79 -10.60
N VAL A 52 -12.58 1.04 -9.62
CA VAL A 52 -11.44 1.95 -9.76
C VAL A 52 -10.10 1.29 -9.42
N ASP A 53 -10.15 0.11 -8.80
CA ASP A 53 -8.98 -0.69 -8.44
C ASP A 53 -8.92 -1.94 -9.33
N TYR A 54 -7.80 -2.12 -10.02
CA TYR A 54 -7.66 -3.15 -11.05
C TYR A 54 -6.44 -4.03 -10.78
N SER A 55 -6.59 -5.34 -10.98
CA SER A 55 -5.44 -6.21 -11.18
C SER A 55 -5.29 -6.50 -12.68
N ILE A 56 -4.09 -6.23 -13.19
CA ILE A 56 -3.77 -6.28 -14.62
C ILE A 56 -2.54 -7.14 -14.80
N VAL A 57 -2.62 -8.10 -15.71
CA VAL A 57 -1.54 -9.04 -16.01
C VAL A 57 -1.24 -9.04 -17.51
N SER A 58 -0.07 -9.51 -17.91
CA SER A 58 0.16 -9.80 -19.33
C SER A 58 -0.73 -10.95 -19.78
N GLU A 59 -1.05 -10.99 -21.08
CA GLU A 59 -1.81 -12.08 -21.67
C GLU A 59 -1.19 -13.45 -21.37
N SER A 60 0.14 -13.56 -21.42
CA SER A 60 0.85 -14.80 -21.09
C SER A 60 0.76 -15.20 -19.62
N ALA A 61 0.65 -14.23 -18.70
CA ALA A 61 0.53 -14.50 -17.27
C ALA A 61 -0.89 -14.91 -16.88
N LEU A 62 -1.90 -14.62 -17.71
CA LEU A 62 -3.30 -14.91 -17.41
C LEU A 62 -3.57 -16.40 -17.15
N ASP A 63 -2.88 -17.29 -17.88
CA ASP A 63 -3.04 -18.75 -17.74
C ASP A 63 -2.55 -19.28 -16.39
N TYR A 64 -1.73 -18.50 -15.69
CA TYR A 64 -1.23 -18.84 -14.36
C TYR A 64 -2.10 -18.27 -13.24
N ILE A 65 -3.06 -17.42 -13.55
CA ILE A 65 -3.97 -16.86 -12.55
C ILE A 65 -5.02 -17.90 -12.18
N LEU A 66 -5.00 -18.33 -10.92
CA LEU A 66 -5.90 -19.33 -10.38
C LEU A 66 -7.22 -18.70 -9.92
N TYR A 67 -7.12 -17.51 -9.33
CA TYR A 67 -8.24 -16.88 -8.64
C TYR A 67 -8.07 -15.36 -8.59
N PHE A 68 -9.17 -14.62 -8.66
CA PHE A 68 -9.23 -13.21 -8.31
C PHE A 68 -10.59 -12.89 -7.70
N ARG A 69 -10.60 -12.15 -6.59
CA ARG A 69 -11.84 -11.63 -6.00
C ARG A 69 -11.68 -10.20 -5.51
N VAL A 70 -12.82 -9.53 -5.45
CA VAL A 70 -13.00 -8.34 -4.63
C VAL A 70 -13.58 -8.81 -3.29
N ALA A 71 -12.88 -8.56 -2.20
CA ALA A 71 -13.34 -8.91 -0.86
C ALA A 71 -14.48 -7.99 -0.42
N GLU A 72 -15.19 -8.37 0.64
CA GLU A 72 -16.21 -7.51 1.25
C GLU A 72 -15.57 -6.21 1.77
N PHE A 73 -16.35 -5.13 1.77
CA PHE A 73 -15.90 -3.85 2.30
C PHE A 73 -15.71 -3.95 3.81
N VAL A 74 -14.54 -3.55 4.30
CA VAL A 74 -14.17 -3.56 5.72
C VAL A 74 -13.87 -2.12 6.16
N PRO A 75 -14.80 -1.45 6.88
CA PRO A 75 -14.65 -0.05 7.27
C PRO A 75 -13.43 0.24 8.17
N THR A 76 -12.86 -0.78 8.81
CA THR A 76 -11.66 -0.64 9.64
C THR A 76 -10.36 -0.61 8.82
N LEU A 77 -10.40 -1.03 7.55
CA LEU A 77 -9.22 -1.11 6.68
C LEU A 77 -9.21 -0.06 5.56
N SER A 78 -10.38 0.51 5.23
CA SER A 78 -10.49 1.57 4.25
C SER A 78 -11.78 2.38 4.47
N ASP A 79 -11.75 3.62 4.02
CA ASP A 79 -12.87 4.56 4.00
C ASP A 79 -13.91 4.23 2.92
N CYS A 80 -13.45 3.75 1.76
CA CYS A 80 -14.34 3.48 0.62
C CYS A 80 -13.89 2.34 -0.30
N HIS A 81 -12.68 1.79 -0.15
CA HIS A 81 -12.16 0.75 -1.05
C HIS A 81 -12.29 -0.66 -0.46
N CYS A 82 -12.59 -1.62 -1.34
CA CYS A 82 -12.53 -3.04 -1.06
C CYS A 82 -11.13 -3.57 -1.38
N LYS A 83 -10.65 -4.51 -0.56
CA LYS A 83 -9.44 -5.25 -0.87
C LYS A 83 -9.65 -6.11 -2.13
N ILE A 84 -8.69 -6.09 -3.03
CA ILE A 84 -8.60 -7.04 -4.15
C ILE A 84 -7.55 -8.10 -3.85
N GLU A 85 -7.87 -9.34 -4.16
CA GLU A 85 -7.02 -10.49 -3.88
C GLU A 85 -6.93 -11.36 -5.13
N TRP A 86 -5.75 -11.93 -5.36
CA TRP A 86 -5.54 -12.87 -6.46
C TRP A 86 -4.51 -13.91 -6.08
N GLU A 87 -4.60 -15.04 -6.76
CA GLU A 87 -3.68 -16.17 -6.61
C GLU A 87 -3.11 -16.52 -7.98
N MET A 88 -1.80 -16.75 -8.03
CA MET A 88 -1.11 -17.24 -9.22
C MET A 88 -0.35 -18.52 -8.92
N SER A 89 -0.33 -19.42 -9.90
CA SER A 89 0.61 -20.53 -9.93
C SER A 89 1.95 -20.03 -10.44
N ALA A 90 3.00 -20.23 -9.65
CA ALA A 90 4.37 -19.97 -10.07
C ALA A 90 5.18 -21.26 -9.95
N GLN A 91 5.86 -21.62 -11.03
CA GLN A 91 6.85 -22.69 -11.02
C GLN A 91 8.23 -22.05 -10.94
N PHE A 92 8.84 -22.14 -9.76
CA PHE A 92 10.21 -21.69 -9.57
C PHE A 92 11.14 -22.85 -9.89
N SER A 93 11.80 -22.79 -11.04
CA SER A 93 13.01 -23.57 -11.24
C SER A 93 14.12 -22.86 -10.49
N ALA A 94 14.45 -23.34 -9.29
CA ALA A 94 15.73 -23.05 -8.68
C ALA A 94 16.81 -23.70 -9.56
N ASN A 95 17.15 -23.06 -10.66
CA ASN A 95 18.42 -23.30 -11.30
C ASN A 95 19.44 -22.85 -10.25
N LEU A 96 20.02 -23.80 -9.52
CA LEU A 96 21.24 -23.63 -8.74
C LEU A 96 22.41 -23.35 -9.71
N ARG A 97 22.27 -22.33 -10.55
CA ARG A 97 23.39 -21.71 -11.22
C ARG A 97 23.96 -20.76 -10.19
N ASP A 98 25.15 -21.08 -9.73
CA ASP A 98 26.00 -20.28 -8.83
C ASP A 98 26.34 -18.89 -9.41
N ASP A 99 25.82 -18.55 -10.59
CA ASP A 99 25.86 -17.22 -11.16
C ASP A 99 24.72 -16.38 -10.54
N CYS A 100 24.81 -16.13 -9.24
CA CYS A 100 24.10 -15.01 -8.65
C CYS A 100 24.63 -13.74 -9.32
N ILE A 101 23.90 -13.26 -10.33
CA ILE A 101 23.93 -11.83 -10.60
C ILE A 101 23.38 -11.22 -9.33
N ASP A 102 24.30 -10.79 -8.46
CA ASP A 102 24.04 -9.94 -7.32
C ASP A 102 23.47 -8.64 -7.89
N HIS A 103 22.19 -8.69 -8.25
CA HIS A 103 21.41 -7.48 -8.22
C HIS A 103 21.49 -7.06 -6.77
N ASP A 104 22.16 -5.92 -6.52
CA ASP A 104 22.16 -5.22 -5.25
C ASP A 104 20.70 -5.05 -4.81
N LEU A 105 20.14 -6.09 -4.19
CA LEU A 105 18.81 -6.08 -3.65
C LEU A 105 18.95 -5.12 -2.49
N HIS A 106 18.44 -3.89 -2.68
CA HIS A 106 18.43 -2.92 -1.62
C HIS A 106 17.77 -3.56 -0.40
N THR A 107 18.56 -3.74 0.65
CA THR A 107 18.04 -4.19 1.93
C THR A 107 16.91 -3.25 2.31
N MET A 108 15.72 -3.81 2.48
CA MET A 108 14.55 -3.04 2.89
C MET A 108 14.92 -2.22 4.14
N PRO A 109 14.60 -0.91 4.17
CA PRO A 109 14.85 -0.10 5.34
C PRO A 109 14.18 -0.76 6.55
N SER A 110 14.96 -0.93 7.61
CA SER A 110 14.47 -1.60 8.81
C SER A 110 13.26 -0.86 9.37
N ARG A 111 12.16 -1.57 9.61
CA ARG A 111 10.91 -0.99 10.14
C ARG A 111 10.83 -1.23 11.64
N TYR A 112 10.27 -0.25 12.35
CA TYR A 112 9.93 -0.43 13.76
C TYR A 112 8.76 -1.39 13.89
N MET A 113 8.89 -2.39 14.74
CA MET A 113 7.80 -3.31 15.07
C MET A 113 7.06 -2.88 16.33
N TRP A 114 5.73 -2.86 16.23
CA TRP A 114 4.85 -2.69 17.38
C TRP A 114 4.43 -4.06 17.91
N SER A 115 4.71 -4.31 19.18
CA SER A 115 4.35 -5.52 19.95
C SER A 115 3.52 -5.14 21.18
N GLU A 116 3.03 -6.12 21.94
CA GLU A 116 2.12 -5.91 23.09
C GLU A 116 2.63 -4.85 24.07
N ASN A 117 3.94 -4.82 24.35
CA ASN A 117 4.53 -3.86 25.30
C ASN A 117 5.00 -2.56 24.66
N SER A 118 4.95 -2.43 23.32
CA SER A 118 5.53 -1.29 22.58
C SER A 118 4.93 0.04 22.97
N ALA A 119 3.63 0.09 23.26
CA ALA A 119 2.97 1.31 23.70
C ALA A 119 3.57 1.84 25.02
N THR A 120 3.74 0.98 26.01
CA THR A 120 4.27 1.34 27.32
C THR A 120 5.71 1.82 27.21
N VAL A 121 6.58 1.04 26.55
CA VAL A 121 8.01 1.41 26.43
C VAL A 121 8.23 2.64 25.55
N PHE A 122 7.37 2.88 24.56
CA PHE A 122 7.42 4.10 23.75
C PHE A 122 6.98 5.33 24.55
N GLN A 123 5.95 5.20 25.39
CA GLN A 123 5.55 6.27 26.31
C GLN A 123 6.66 6.61 27.30
N GLU A 124 7.31 5.60 27.87
CA GLU A 124 8.48 5.79 28.73
C GLU A 124 9.61 6.51 27.97
N ALA A 125 9.91 6.11 26.74
CA ALA A 125 10.92 6.77 25.91
C ALA A 125 10.59 8.23 25.57
N LEU A 126 9.31 8.59 25.39
CA LEU A 126 8.88 9.99 25.23
C LEU A 126 9.18 10.85 26.46
N THR A 127 9.26 10.24 27.64
CA THR A 127 9.64 10.90 28.90
C THR A 127 11.14 10.88 29.17
N SER A 128 11.95 10.31 28.26
CA SER A 128 13.40 10.32 28.41
C SER A 128 13.95 11.75 28.35
N PRO A 129 15.06 12.06 29.08
CA PRO A 129 15.62 13.41 29.09
C PRO A 129 15.98 13.95 27.69
N SER A 130 16.46 13.10 26.78
CA SER A 130 16.86 13.53 25.43
C SER A 130 15.65 13.88 24.57
N VAL A 131 14.59 13.07 24.63
CA VAL A 131 13.35 13.30 23.87
C VAL A 131 12.59 14.50 24.44
N LEU A 132 12.52 14.63 25.77
CA LEU A 132 11.89 15.80 26.42
C LEU A 132 12.60 17.11 26.10
N ALA A 133 13.93 17.11 25.96
CA ALA A 133 14.68 18.29 25.52
C ALA A 133 14.28 18.71 24.10
N LYS A 134 14.10 17.77 23.17
CA LYS A 134 13.64 18.06 21.81
C LYS A 134 12.18 18.50 21.74
N ILE A 135 11.31 17.90 22.56
CA ILE A 135 9.92 18.35 22.70
C ILE A 135 9.90 19.80 23.21
N SER A 136 10.72 20.11 24.21
CA SER A 136 10.81 21.47 24.76
C SER A 136 11.31 22.48 23.72
N ASP A 137 12.37 22.17 22.96
CA ASP A 137 12.85 23.00 21.83
C ASP A 137 11.76 23.23 20.79
N PHE A 138 11.01 22.18 20.45
CA PHE A 138 9.93 22.26 19.48
C PHE A 138 8.82 23.21 19.96
N MET A 139 8.41 23.11 21.23
CA MET A 139 7.37 23.95 21.82
C MET A 139 7.79 25.41 21.96
N LEU A 140 9.08 25.70 22.18
CA LEU A 140 9.60 27.06 22.32
C LEU A 140 9.59 27.85 21.00
N LYS A 141 9.60 27.18 19.83
CA LYS A 141 9.56 27.87 18.53
C LYS A 141 8.21 28.53 18.19
N GLY A 142 7.17 28.30 18.99
CA GLY A 142 6.02 29.20 19.18
C GLY A 142 5.04 29.39 18.02
N HIS A 143 5.48 29.59 16.77
CA HIS A 143 4.60 29.92 15.65
C HIS A 143 5.18 29.46 14.30
N PHE A 144 4.49 28.54 13.62
CA PHE A 144 4.80 28.10 12.26
C PHE A 144 3.82 28.77 11.29
N THR A 145 4.19 29.92 10.72
CA THR A 145 3.27 30.74 9.91
C THR A 145 3.51 30.64 8.41
N SER A 146 4.66 30.12 7.98
CA SER A 146 4.97 29.87 6.58
C SER A 146 5.03 28.38 6.23
N LYS A 147 4.93 28.07 4.93
CA LYS A 147 5.09 26.69 4.41
C LYS A 147 6.47 26.10 4.73
N ILE A 148 7.51 26.94 4.76
CA ILE A 148 8.88 26.53 5.13
C ILE A 148 8.90 26.13 6.61
N ASP A 149 8.26 26.91 7.47
CA ASP A 149 8.19 26.65 8.91
C ASP A 149 7.42 25.36 9.21
N ILE A 150 6.34 25.08 8.46
CA ILE A 150 5.55 23.83 8.61
C ILE A 150 6.39 22.61 8.23
N ASN A 151 7.17 22.67 7.15
CA ASN A 151 8.05 21.58 6.76
C ASN A 151 9.14 21.33 7.81
N GLU A 152 9.76 22.40 8.33
CA GLU A 152 10.74 22.29 9.41
C GLU A 152 10.10 21.69 10.67
N ALA A 153 8.88 22.11 11.02
CA ALA A 153 8.14 21.55 12.14
C ALA A 153 7.88 20.06 11.96
N SER A 154 7.47 19.63 10.76
CA SER A 154 7.24 18.23 10.45
C SER A 154 8.52 17.42 10.60
N VAL A 155 9.66 17.91 10.10
CA VAL A 155 10.95 17.22 10.24
C VAL A 155 11.34 17.09 11.72
N LYS A 156 11.19 18.16 12.51
CA LYS A 156 11.48 18.12 13.95
C LYS A 156 10.59 17.13 14.69
N LEU A 157 9.29 17.14 14.41
CA LEU A 157 8.34 16.22 15.05
C LEU A 157 8.63 14.76 14.66
N THR A 158 8.93 14.49 13.38
CA THR A 158 9.36 13.17 12.92
C THR A 158 10.61 12.71 13.66
N ASN A 159 11.61 13.59 13.85
CA ASN A 159 12.84 13.24 14.57
C ASN A 159 12.60 12.92 16.05
N ILE A 160 11.63 13.59 16.70
CA ILE A 160 11.21 13.27 18.07
C ILE A 160 10.66 11.85 18.14
N PHE A 161 9.75 11.49 17.22
CA PHE A 161 9.16 10.15 17.19
C PHE A 161 10.17 9.07 16.81
N ILE A 162 11.09 9.35 15.88
CA ILE A 162 12.16 8.41 15.52
C ILE A 162 13.04 8.16 16.73
N GLU A 163 13.47 9.18 17.47
CA GLU A 163 14.32 8.97 18.65
C GLU A 163 13.61 8.16 19.75
N ALA A 164 12.35 8.46 20.03
CA ALA A 164 11.55 7.66 20.95
C ALA A 164 11.44 6.20 20.48
N ALA A 165 11.27 5.98 19.17
CA ALA A 165 11.21 4.64 18.57
C ALA A 165 12.55 3.91 18.67
N GLU A 166 13.68 4.59 18.45
CA GLU A 166 15.02 3.99 18.54
C GLU A 166 15.37 3.53 19.95
N GLN A 167 14.87 4.24 20.96
CA GLN A 167 15.09 3.88 22.36
C GLN A 167 14.20 2.73 22.84
N SER A 168 13.08 2.45 22.17
CA SER A 168 12.03 1.57 22.72
C SER A 168 11.57 0.43 21.81
N LEU A 169 11.70 0.55 20.50
CA LEU A 169 11.14 -0.39 19.53
C LEU A 169 12.21 -1.23 18.85
N LYS A 170 11.87 -2.50 18.57
CA LYS A 170 12.71 -3.40 17.78
C LYS A 170 12.62 -3.05 16.31
N LYS A 171 13.74 -3.15 15.58
CA LYS A 171 13.83 -2.98 14.14
C LYS A 171 13.84 -4.36 13.45
N THR A 172 13.15 -4.50 12.31
CA THR A 172 13.20 -5.67 11.41
C THR A 172 13.53 -5.26 10.00
#